data_AF-A0A358ARP9-F1
#
_entry.id   AF-A0A358ARP9-F1
#
_cell.length_a   1.000
_cell.length_b   1.000
_cell.length_c   1.000
_cell.angle_alpha   90.00
_cell.angle_beta   90.00
_cell.angle_gamma   90.00
#
_symmetry.space_group_name_H-M   'P 1'
#
loop_
_entity.id
_entity.type
_entity.pdbx_description
1 polymer ?
#
loop_
_entity_poly.entity_id
_entity_poly.type
_entity_poly.pdbx_seq_one_letter_code
_entity_poly.pdbx_strand_id
1 'polypeptide(L)'
;MNTADIVGLLVLFILAIASFIISYRQFKEKGFLFNNAYVFASKDERKSMDKKPYYRQSAIVFLCVGIAFSVMALCIVLRLQWLQYIALCIFVVVIVYAIVSSIKNGAKRKQHIV
;
A
#
# COMPACT_ATOMS: atom_id res chain seq x y z
N MET A 1 4.63 -12.26 -27.33
CA MET A 1 4.41 -11.03 -26.55
C MET A 1 4.22 -9.93 -27.56
N ASN A 2 3.06 -9.30 -27.58
CA ASN A 2 2.80 -8.19 -28.49
C ASN A 2 3.27 -6.86 -27.85
N THR A 3 3.14 -5.75 -28.57
CA THR A 3 3.51 -4.42 -28.05
C THR A 3 2.74 -4.04 -26.79
N ALA A 4 1.46 -4.44 -26.69
CA ALA A 4 0.62 -4.14 -25.53
C ALA A 4 1.12 -4.88 -24.26
N ASP A 5 1.52 -6.15 -24.40
CA ASP A 5 2.11 -6.93 -23.31
C ASP A 5 3.39 -6.28 -22.78
N ILE A 6 4.25 -5.79 -23.69
CA ILE A 6 5.52 -5.13 -23.35
C ILE A 6 5.25 -3.83 -22.60
N VAL A 7 4.35 -2.98 -23.12
CA VAL A 7 3.97 -1.72 -22.47
C VAL A 7 3.35 -2.00 -21.10
N GLY A 8 2.44 -2.97 -21.00
CA GLY A 8 1.82 -3.38 -19.75
C GLY A 8 2.86 -3.84 -18.72
N LEU A 9 3.81 -4.68 -19.14
CA LEU A 9 4.88 -5.16 -18.28
C LEU A 9 5.75 -4.00 -17.74
N LEU A 10 6.15 -3.06 -18.60
CA LEU A 10 6.93 -1.89 -18.18
C LEU A 10 6.20 -1.04 -17.13
N VAL A 11 4.91 -0.75 -17.37
CA VAL A 11 4.09 0.00 -16.42
C VAL A 11 3.99 -0.73 -15.09
N LEU A 12 3.70 -2.04 -15.10
CA LEU A 12 3.59 -2.84 -13.89
C LEU A 12 4.89 -2.90 -13.10
N PHE A 13 6.04 -3.04 -13.78
CA PHE A 13 7.35 -3.02 -13.12
C PHE A 13 7.64 -1.68 -12.46
N ILE A 14 7.38 -0.57 -13.15
CA ILE A 14 7.57 0.78 -12.59
C ILE A 14 6.71 0.97 -11.33
N LEU A 15 5.43 0.57 -11.39
CA LEU A 15 4.51 0.66 -10.26
C LEU A 15 4.92 -0.25 -9.09
N ALA A 16 5.40 -1.47 -9.37
CA ALA A 16 5.90 -2.38 -8.35
C ALA A 16 7.13 -1.79 -7.64
N ILE A 17 8.12 -1.32 -8.40
CA ILE A 17 9.36 -0.73 -7.86
C ILE A 17 9.03 0.50 -7.01
N ALA A 18 8.20 1.41 -7.52
CA ALA A 18 7.77 2.59 -6.77
C ALA A 18 7.07 2.20 -5.44
N SER A 19 6.19 1.20 -5.48
CA SER A 19 5.49 0.70 -4.30
C SER A 19 6.44 0.09 -3.28
N PHE A 20 7.43 -0.70 -3.71
CA PHE A 20 8.44 -1.26 -2.81
C PHE A 20 9.35 -0.19 -2.19
N ILE A 21 9.75 0.83 -2.97
CA ILE A 21 10.52 1.96 -2.45
C ILE A 21 9.72 2.70 -1.37
N ILE A 22 8.44 2.98 -1.63
CA ILE A 22 7.58 3.63 -0.64
C ILE A 22 7.44 2.73 0.60
N SER A 23 7.13 1.45 0.42
CA SER A 23 6.99 0.49 1.51
C SER A 23 8.24 0.43 2.39
N TYR A 24 9.42 0.30 1.78
CA TYR A 24 10.70 0.28 2.49
C TYR A 24 10.91 1.55 3.32
N ARG A 25 10.65 2.72 2.74
CA ARG A 25 10.75 4.00 3.45
C ARG A 25 9.76 4.12 4.60
N GLN A 26 8.52 3.67 4.41
CA GLN A 26 7.48 3.66 5.45
C GLN A 26 7.86 2.72 6.61
N PHE A 27 8.42 1.53 6.35
CA PHE A 27 8.91 0.64 7.40
C PHE A 27 10.07 1.25 8.21
N LYS A 28 10.86 2.11 7.59
CA LYS A 28 11.91 2.89 8.26
C LYS A 28 11.41 4.18 8.90
N GLU A 29 10.09 4.42 8.88
CA GLU A 29 9.45 5.65 9.40
C GLU A 29 10.04 6.93 8.75
N LYS A 30 10.50 6.83 7.48
CA LYS A 30 11.18 7.91 6.75
C LYS A 30 10.32 8.50 5.64
N GLY A 31 10.32 9.82 5.54
CA GLY A 31 9.70 10.58 4.44
C GLY A 31 8.27 11.01 4.74
N PHE A 32 7.45 11.17 3.70
CA PHE A 32 6.05 11.55 3.84
C PHE A 32 5.22 10.36 4.31
N LEU A 33 4.31 10.55 5.27
CA LEU A 33 3.42 9.50 5.78
C LEU A 33 2.21 9.35 4.86
N PHE A 34 2.21 8.31 4.03
CA PHE A 34 1.12 8.01 3.08
C PHE A 34 -0.04 7.28 3.77
N ASN A 35 -0.63 7.91 4.79
CA ASN A 35 -1.78 7.38 5.52
C ASN A 35 -2.92 8.40 5.51
N ASN A 36 -4.15 7.95 5.28
CA ASN A 36 -5.33 8.81 5.20
C ASN A 36 -5.50 9.68 6.46
N ALA A 37 -5.27 9.12 7.65
CA ALA A 37 -5.38 9.87 8.90
C ALA A 37 -4.39 11.03 8.98
N TYR A 38 -3.18 10.87 8.42
CA TYR A 38 -2.17 11.93 8.38
C TYR A 38 -2.44 12.95 7.28
N VAL A 39 -2.79 12.49 6.08
CA VAL A 39 -3.06 13.35 4.91
C VAL A 39 -4.21 14.31 5.20
N PHE A 40 -5.26 13.87 5.88
CA PHE A 40 -6.42 14.71 6.22
C PHE A 40 -6.33 15.41 7.58
N ALA A 41 -5.31 15.13 8.39
CA ALA A 41 -5.13 15.81 9.69
C ALA A 41 -4.68 17.27 9.52
N SER A 42 -5.11 18.14 10.45
CA SER A 42 -4.65 19.53 10.53
C SER A 42 -3.16 19.61 10.93
N LYS A 43 -2.54 20.79 10.79
CA LYS A 43 -1.11 20.97 11.16
C LYS A 43 -0.86 20.65 12.64
N ASP A 44 -1.76 21.04 13.52
CA ASP A 44 -1.60 20.81 14.96
C ASP A 44 -1.87 19.35 15.33
N GLU A 45 -2.87 18.71 14.71
CA GLU A 45 -3.10 17.27 14.85
C GLU A 45 -1.90 16.44 14.38
N ARG A 46 -1.25 16.84 13.28
CA ARG A 46 -0.04 16.15 12.77
C ARG A 46 1.16 16.28 13.70
N LYS A 47 1.23 17.32 14.54
CA LYS A 47 2.32 17.51 15.52
C LYS A 47 2.16 16.60 16.73
N SER A 48 0.94 16.44 17.23
CA SER A 48 0.65 15.59 18.40
C SER A 48 0.38 14.12 18.08
N MET A 49 0.21 13.76 16.80
CA MET A 49 -0.05 12.39 16.37
C MET A 49 1.16 11.46 16.55
N ASP A 50 0.94 10.31 17.22
CA ASP A 50 1.85 9.17 17.12
C ASP A 50 1.79 8.57 15.72
N LYS A 51 2.85 8.80 14.93
CA LYS A 51 2.92 8.45 13.50
C LYS A 51 3.28 6.99 13.25
N LYS A 52 3.86 6.30 14.24
CA LYS A 52 4.38 4.94 14.11
C LYS A 52 3.35 3.91 13.61
N PRO A 53 2.12 3.82 14.17
CA PRO A 53 1.13 2.85 13.68
C PRO A 53 0.69 3.15 12.24
N TYR A 54 0.63 4.43 11.87
CA TYR A 54 0.25 4.86 10.52
C TYR A 54 1.34 4.54 9.50
N TYR A 55 2.61 4.75 9.83
CA TYR A 55 3.75 4.34 9.01
C TYR A 55 3.72 2.83 8.75
N ARG A 56 3.52 2.02 9.79
CA ARG A 56 3.45 0.56 9.67
C ARG A 56 2.28 0.10 8.80
N GLN A 57 1.11 0.72 8.97
CA GLN A 57 -0.07 0.42 8.14
C GLN A 57 0.22 0.71 6.67
N SER A 58 0.73 1.91 6.36
CA SER A 58 1.07 2.32 5.00
C SER A 58 2.17 1.45 4.40
N ALA A 59 3.18 1.07 5.18
CA ALA A 59 4.24 0.18 4.74
C ALA A 59 3.70 -1.18 4.25
N ILE A 60 2.80 -1.77 5.02
CA ILE A 60 2.17 -3.06 4.69
C ILE A 60 1.28 -2.93 3.45
N VAL A 61 0.48 -1.86 3.36
CA VAL A 61 -0.37 -1.61 2.17
C VAL A 61 0.48 -1.50 0.91
N PHE A 62 1.52 -0.68 0.90
CA PHE A 62 2.40 -0.53 -0.26
C PHE A 62 3.21 -1.80 -0.57
N LEU A 63 3.56 -2.61 0.43
CA LEU A 63 4.20 -3.91 0.22
C LEU A 63 3.28 -4.84 -0.58
N CYS A 64 2.03 -4.99 -0.14
CA CYS A 64 1.07 -5.86 -0.80
C CYS A 64 0.68 -5.35 -2.19
N VAL A 65 0.58 -4.03 -2.38
CA VAL A 65 0.37 -3.42 -3.70
C VAL A 65 1.55 -3.72 -4.63
N GLY A 66 2.80 -3.60 -4.16
CA GLY A 66 3.99 -3.99 -4.92
C GLY A 66 3.96 -5.46 -5.33
N ILE A 67 3.62 -6.36 -4.41
CA ILE A 67 3.45 -7.80 -4.68
C ILE A 67 2.35 -8.03 -5.72
N ALA A 68 1.21 -7.36 -5.62
CA ALA A 68 0.11 -7.52 -6.58
C ALA A 68 0.54 -7.10 -8.00
N PHE A 69 1.26 -5.98 -8.14
CA PHE A 69 1.82 -5.58 -9.43
C PHE A 69 2.85 -6.58 -9.97
N SER A 70 3.71 -7.13 -9.11
CA SER A 70 4.66 -8.18 -9.51
C SER A 70 3.96 -9.47 -9.96
N VAL A 71 2.89 -9.89 -9.28
CA VAL A 71 2.07 -11.04 -9.69
C VAL A 71 1.43 -10.78 -11.06
N MET A 72 0.87 -9.60 -11.27
CA MET A 72 0.29 -9.24 -12.58
C MET A 72 1.34 -9.21 -13.69
N ALA A 73 2.56 -8.73 -13.42
CA ALA A 73 3.65 -8.78 -14.39
C ALA A 73 4.03 -10.24 -14.73
N LEU A 74 4.07 -11.13 -13.72
CA LEU A 74 4.29 -12.57 -13.93
C LEU A 74 3.18 -13.23 -14.75
N CYS A 75 1.91 -12.80 -14.61
CA CYS A 75 0.82 -13.28 -15.46
C CYS A 75 1.12 -13.06 -16.95
N ILE A 76 1.66 -11.89 -17.29
CA ILE A 76 2.00 -11.52 -18.67
C ILE A 76 3.15 -12.39 -19.18
N VAL A 77 4.21 -12.54 -18.39
CA VAL A 77 5.41 -13.31 -18.78
C VAL A 77 5.10 -14.80 -18.92
N LEU A 78 4.41 -15.39 -17.94
CA LEU A 78 4.15 -16.82 -17.88
C LEU A 78 2.88 -17.24 -18.65
N ARG A 79 2.10 -16.27 -19.16
CA ARG A 79 0.79 -16.48 -19.79
C ARG A 79 -0.20 -17.24 -18.90
N LEU A 80 -0.03 -17.15 -17.59
CA LEU A 80 -0.89 -17.80 -16.59
C LEU A 80 -2.00 -16.83 -16.16
N GLN A 81 -3.09 -16.78 -16.92
CA GLN A 81 -4.15 -15.80 -16.67
C GLN A 81 -4.86 -16.01 -15.32
N TRP A 82 -4.85 -17.22 -14.77
CA TRP A 82 -5.46 -17.51 -13.46
C TRP A 82 -4.79 -16.74 -12.30
N LEU A 83 -3.52 -16.35 -12.44
CA LEU A 83 -2.81 -15.54 -11.44
C LEU A 83 -3.42 -14.13 -11.28
N GLN A 84 -4.20 -13.65 -12.26
CA GLN A 84 -4.94 -12.39 -12.13
C GLN A 84 -5.97 -12.44 -11.00
N TYR A 85 -6.61 -13.59 -10.77
CA TYR A 85 -7.53 -13.78 -9.66
C TYR A 85 -6.83 -13.72 -8.30
N ILE A 86 -5.57 -14.19 -8.22
CA ILE A 86 -4.75 -14.02 -7.01
C ILE A 86 -4.46 -12.55 -6.76
N ALA A 87 -4.02 -11.81 -7.78
CA ALA A 87 -3.76 -10.38 -7.64
C ALA A 87 -5.01 -9.61 -7.17
N LEU A 88 -6.19 -9.93 -7.74
CA LEU A 88 -7.47 -9.38 -7.30
C LEU A 88 -7.77 -9.71 -5.82
N CYS A 89 -7.56 -10.96 -5.42
CA CYS A 89 -7.74 -11.38 -4.02
C CYS A 89 -6.81 -10.61 -3.08
N ILE A 90 -5.55 -10.41 -3.46
CA ILE A 90 -4.59 -9.59 -2.69
C ILE A 90 -5.14 -8.16 -2.51
N PHE A 91 -5.65 -7.54 -3.58
CA PHE A 91 -6.26 -6.19 -3.46
C PHE A 91 -7.43 -6.16 -2.49
N VAL A 92 -8.34 -7.14 -2.54
CA VAL A 92 -9.48 -7.21 -1.61
C VAL A 92 -8.99 -7.34 -0.16
N VAL A 93 -8.04 -8.25 0.09
CA VAL A 93 -7.47 -8.44 1.43
C VAL A 93 -6.79 -7.18 1.95
N VAL A 94 -6.06 -6.46 1.10
CA VAL A 94 -5.39 -5.20 1.45
C VAL A 94 -6.40 -4.11 1.80
N ILE A 95 -7.50 -4.00 1.04
CA ILE A 95 -8.56 -3.04 1.33
C ILE A 95 -9.19 -3.34 2.69
N VAL A 96 -9.56 -4.60 2.95
CA VAL A 96 -10.12 -5.03 4.24
C VAL A 96 -9.15 -4.72 5.38
N TYR A 97 -7.87 -5.10 5.22
CA TYR A 97 -6.83 -4.78 6.19
C TYR A 97 -6.71 -3.27 6.44
N ALA A 98 -6.70 -2.46 5.39
CA ALA A 98 -6.59 -1.01 5.49
C ALA A 98 -7.79 -0.39 6.22
N ILE A 99 -9.01 -0.90 6.00
CA ILE A 99 -10.21 -0.45 6.71
C ILE A 99 -10.12 -0.84 8.19
N VAL A 100 -9.88 -2.12 8.50
CA VAL A 100 -9.81 -2.63 9.88
C VAL A 100 -8.71 -1.93 10.68
N SER A 101 -7.54 -1.76 10.08
CA SER A 101 -6.42 -1.03 10.70
C SER A 101 -6.75 0.45 10.91
N SER A 102 -7.47 1.09 9.99
CA SER A 102 -7.88 2.49 10.15
C SER A 102 -8.86 2.66 11.30
N ILE A 103 -9.83 1.76 11.46
CA ILE A 103 -10.78 1.77 12.58
C ILE A 103 -10.03 1.62 13.91
N LYS A 104 -9.11 0.65 14.00
CA LYS A 104 -8.30 0.41 15.20
C LYS A 104 -7.44 1.61 15.56
N ASN A 105 -6.80 2.24 14.58
CA ASN A 105 -5.95 3.41 14.80
C ASN A 105 -6.79 4.65 15.17
N GLY A 106 -7.97 4.84 14.57
CA GLY A 106 -8.92 5.90 14.91
C GLY A 106 -9.51 5.75 16.32
N ALA A 107 -9.81 4.53 16.76
CA ALA A 107 -10.28 4.26 18.12
C ALA A 107 -9.22 4.63 19.17
N LYS A 108 -7.95 4.29 18.91
CA LYS A 108 -6.82 4.70 19.76
C LYS A 108 -6.63 6.21 19.82
N ARG A 109 -6.83 6.92 18.70
CA ARG A 109 -6.75 8.38 18.65
C ARG A 109 -7.78 9.05 19.57
N LYS A 110 -9.01 8.54 19.66
CA LYS A 110 -10.05 9.12 20.54
C LYS A 110 -9.75 8.96 22.03
N GLN A 111 -9.09 7.87 22.44
CA GLN A 111 -8.76 7.60 23.85
C GLN A 111 -7.66 8.49 24.42
N HIS A 112 -6.85 9.15 23.57
CA HIS A 112 -5.80 10.08 24.00
C HIS A 112 -6.23 11.55 24.07
N ILE A 113 -7.47 11.85 23.65
CA ILE A 113 -8.04 13.21 23.63
C ILE A 113 -9.04 13.42 24.80
N VAL A 114 -9.47 12.33 25.45
CA VAL A 114 -10.29 12.33 26.68
C VAL A 114 -9.37 12.18 27.88
#